data_AF-A0A4Y4M5J9-F1
#
_entry.id   AF-A0A4Y4M5J9-F1
#
_cell.length_a   1.000
_cell.length_b   1.000
_cell.length_c   1.000
_cell.angle_alpha   90.00
_cell.angle_beta   90.00
_cell.angle_gamma   90.00
#
_symmetry.space_group_name_H-M   'P 1'
#
loop_
_entity.id
_entity.type
_entity.pdbx_description
1 polymer ?
#
loop_
_entity_poly.entity_id
_entity_poly.type
_entity_poly.pdbx_seq_one_letter_code
_entity_poly.pdbx_strand_id
1 'polypeptide(L)'
;MKSLELSLNKRLLIVEYDHEKFLRPADVMQELNMWDLKLICKGPDLTEDIAKGLVERKKAYDTPEIYFFKNYKNEFLDCLTALQAFISSIEASGYHWGENPYEKELDRCNAYTDMFTIAKRARKYAEAESRTFNPSKCIIFEIV
;
A
#
# COMPACT_ATOMS: atom_id res chain seq x y z
N MET A 1 14.23 -3.82 3.54
CA MET A 1 13.60 -3.01 2.49
C MET A 1 12.46 -3.82 1.90
N LYS A 2 11.28 -3.21 1.74
CA LYS A 2 10.09 -3.85 1.18
C LYS A 2 9.70 -3.07 -0.06
N SER A 3 9.34 -3.74 -1.15
CA SER A 3 8.88 -3.06 -2.35
C SER A 3 7.68 -3.77 -2.98
N LEU A 4 6.89 -3.02 -3.72
CA LEU A 4 5.72 -3.50 -4.45
C LEU A 4 5.59 -2.74 -5.77
N GLU A 5 5.53 -3.49 -6.87
CA GLU A 5 5.18 -2.95 -8.18
C GLU A 5 3.68 -3.02 -8.40
N LEU A 6 3.09 -1.93 -8.90
CA LEU A 6 1.67 -1.85 -9.25
C LEU A 6 1.50 -1.38 -10.69
N SER A 7 0.57 -2.00 -11.41
CA SER A 7 0.16 -1.59 -12.76
C SER A 7 -1.20 -0.93 -12.70
N LEU A 8 -1.22 0.40 -12.53
CA LEU A 8 -2.43 1.23 -12.47
C LEU A 8 -2.55 2.05 -13.77
N ASN A 9 -2.93 3.34 -13.69
CA ASN A 9 -2.78 4.25 -14.84
C ASN A 9 -1.32 4.42 -15.28
N LYS A 10 -0.40 4.16 -14.35
CA LYS A 10 1.05 4.16 -14.52
C LYS A 10 1.61 2.89 -13.90
N ARG A 11 2.81 2.50 -14.32
CA ARG A 11 3.60 1.50 -13.59
C ARG A 11 4.25 2.19 -12.40
N LEU A 12 3.98 1.71 -11.20
CA LEU A 12 4.44 2.30 -9.96
C LEU A 12 5.35 1.35 -9.22
N LEU A 13 6.35 1.89 -8.54
CA LEU A 13 7.16 1.17 -7.56
C LEU A 13 7.01 1.86 -6.19
N ILE A 14 6.43 1.15 -5.23
CA ILE A 14 6.35 1.56 -3.83
C ILE A 14 7.53 0.93 -3.10
N VAL A 15 8.28 1.71 -2.34
CA VAL A 15 9.44 1.23 -1.59
C VAL A 15 9.37 1.71 -0.15
N GLU A 16 9.32 0.78 0.79
CA GLU A 16 9.58 1.05 2.21
C GLU A 16 11.06 0.89 2.50
N TYR A 17 11.67 1.97 2.97
CA TYR A 17 13.10 2.04 3.24
C TYR A 17 13.38 2.36 4.69
N ASP A 18 14.62 2.05 5.08
CA ASP A 18 15.14 2.39 6.39
C ASP A 18 15.71 3.81 6.35
N HIS A 19 15.01 4.76 6.99
CA HIS A 19 15.43 6.17 7.06
C HIS A 19 16.79 6.36 7.73
N GLU A 20 17.24 5.41 8.55
CA GLU A 20 18.58 5.47 9.15
C GLU A 20 19.68 5.16 8.13
N LYS A 21 19.34 4.46 7.04
CA LYS A 21 20.29 4.06 5.98
C LYS A 21 20.20 4.93 4.73
N PHE A 22 19.01 5.43 4.39
CA PHE A 22 18.79 6.22 3.19
C PHE A 22 18.22 7.58 3.55
N LEU A 23 19.04 8.62 3.36
CA LEU A 23 18.69 10.00 3.74
C LEU A 23 17.86 10.69 2.65
N ARG A 24 18.01 10.26 1.39
CA ARG A 24 17.35 10.87 0.23
C ARG A 24 16.76 9.80 -0.70
N PRO A 25 15.68 10.13 -1.43
CA PRO A 25 15.12 9.22 -2.45
C PRO A 25 16.14 8.75 -3.50
N ALA A 26 17.13 9.57 -3.85
CA ALA A 26 18.19 9.21 -4.77
C ALA A 26 19.06 8.05 -4.26
N ASP A 27 19.26 7.95 -2.94
CA ASP A 27 20.04 6.86 -2.33
C ASP A 27 19.28 5.53 -2.49
N VAL A 28 17.93 5.56 -2.44
CA VAL A 28 17.06 4.40 -2.70
C VAL A 28 17.11 3.98 -4.18
N MET A 29 17.07 4.93 -5.12
CA MET A 29 17.18 4.63 -6.55
C MET A 29 18.53 3.98 -6.89
N GLN A 30 19.62 4.48 -6.30
CA GLN A 30 20.96 3.94 -6.48
C GLN A 30 21.06 2.49 -5.95
N GLU A 31 20.50 2.22 -4.77
CA GLU A 31 20.47 0.88 -4.17
C GLU A 31 19.67 -0.10 -5.03
N LEU A 32 18.56 0.34 -5.60
CA LEU A 32 17.74 -0.48 -6.51
C LEU A 32 18.40 -0.70 -7.88
N ASN A 33 19.45 0.06 -8.20
CA ASN A 33 20.08 0.10 -9.52
C ASN A 33 19.07 0.33 -10.66
N MET A 34 18.04 1.15 -10.40
CA MET A 34 16.98 1.47 -11.35
C MET A 34 17.04 2.94 -11.72
N TRP A 35 17.45 3.21 -12.96
CA TRP A 35 17.68 4.57 -13.47
C TRP A 35 16.41 5.16 -14.13
N ASP A 36 15.44 4.30 -14.47
CA ASP A 36 14.17 4.69 -15.12
C ASP A 36 13.05 4.96 -14.09
N LEU A 37 13.42 5.33 -12.86
CA LEU A 37 12.47 5.72 -11.82
C LEU A 37 12.29 7.23 -11.78
N LYS A 38 11.04 7.67 -11.86
CA LYS A 38 10.66 9.06 -11.63
C LYS A 38 9.97 9.19 -10.28
N LEU A 39 10.53 10.00 -9.38
CA LEU A 39 9.92 10.28 -8.08
C LEU A 39 8.54 10.94 -8.27
N ILE A 40 7.51 10.34 -7.67
CA ILE A 40 6.17 10.95 -7.57
C ILE A 40 6.07 11.72 -6.26
N CYS A 41 6.16 11.02 -5.13
CA CYS A 41 6.08 11.62 -3.81
C CYS A 41 6.64 10.67 -2.73
N LYS A 42 6.85 11.19 -1.52
CA LYS A 42 7.00 10.33 -0.34
C LYS A 42 5.61 9.89 0.13
N GLY A 43 5.55 8.79 0.88
CA GLY A 43 4.31 8.27 1.45
C GLY A 43 3.57 9.26 2.37
N PRO A 44 4.25 10.05 3.25
CA PRO A 44 3.59 11.13 4.02
C PRO A 44 2.96 12.21 3.15
N ASP A 45 3.52 12.43 1.95
CA ASP A 45 3.11 13.50 1.04
C ASP A 45 2.03 13.01 0.05
N LEU A 46 1.58 11.76 0.15
CA LEU A 46 0.55 11.19 -0.73
C LEU A 46 -0.81 11.81 -0.41
N THR A 47 -1.24 12.76 -1.24
CA THR A 47 -2.56 13.40 -1.14
C THR A 47 -3.57 12.75 -2.08
N GLU A 48 -4.84 13.08 -1.87
CA GLU A 48 -5.95 12.69 -2.74
C GLU A 48 -5.73 13.13 -4.20
N ASP A 49 -5.21 14.34 -4.43
CA ASP A 49 -4.92 14.85 -5.77
C ASP A 49 -3.78 14.10 -6.46
N ILE A 50 -2.74 13.74 -5.71
CA ILE A 50 -1.65 12.91 -6.23
C ILE A 50 -2.20 11.51 -6.57
N ALA A 51 -2.90 10.87 -5.64
CA ALA A 51 -3.50 9.55 -5.82
C ALA A 51 -4.44 9.51 -7.04
N LYS A 52 -5.22 10.57 -7.27
CA LYS A 52 -6.12 10.71 -8.43
C LYS A 52 -5.39 10.64 -9.77
N GLY A 53 -4.13 11.05 -9.81
CA GLY A 53 -3.25 10.88 -10.99
C GLY A 53 -2.74 9.45 -11.18
N LEU A 54 -2.81 8.60 -10.15
CA LEU A 54 -2.25 7.25 -10.13
C LEU A 54 -3.29 6.17 -10.45
N VAL A 55 -4.54 6.35 -10.01
CA VAL A 55 -5.59 5.31 -10.05
C VAL A 55 -6.54 5.43 -11.24
N GLU A 56 -7.03 4.29 -11.73
CA GLU A 56 -7.99 4.23 -12.83
C GLU A 56 -9.35 4.83 -12.45
N ARG A 57 -9.91 5.62 -13.37
CA ARG A 57 -11.30 6.10 -13.30
C ARG A 57 -12.18 5.26 -14.20
N LYS A 58 -13.30 4.79 -13.66
CA LYS A 58 -14.35 4.10 -14.40
C LYS A 58 -15.57 4.99 -14.54
N LYS A 59 -16.23 4.88 -15.69
CA LYS A 59 -17.50 5.54 -15.98
C LYS A 59 -18.64 4.65 -15.51
N ALA A 60 -19.66 5.21 -14.88
CA ALA A 60 -20.88 4.48 -14.59
C ALA A 60 -21.57 4.08 -15.91
N TYR A 61 -22.04 2.84 -16.01
CA TYR A 61 -22.68 2.33 -17.24
C TYR A 61 -23.92 3.16 -17.64
N ASP A 62 -24.72 3.56 -16.65
CA ASP A 62 -26.05 4.16 -16.90
C ASP A 62 -26.12 5.68 -16.71
N THR A 63 -25.03 6.32 -16.25
CA THR A 63 -25.02 7.77 -15.97
C THR A 63 -23.73 8.40 -16.50
N PRO A 64 -23.76 9.07 -17.67
CA PRO A 64 -22.55 9.47 -18.37
C PRO A 64 -21.71 10.54 -17.68
N GLU A 65 -22.23 11.17 -16.64
CA GLU A 65 -21.58 12.24 -15.88
C GLU A 65 -20.95 11.76 -14.57
N ILE A 66 -21.17 10.50 -14.19
CA ILE A 66 -20.67 9.97 -12.92
C ILE A 66 -19.42 9.12 -13.15
N TYR A 67 -18.34 9.52 -12.49
CA TYR A 67 -17.06 8.82 -12.50
C TYR A 67 -16.73 8.33 -11.09
N PHE A 68 -16.21 7.11 -11.03
CA PHE A 68 -15.73 6.49 -9.79
C PHE A 68 -14.30 6.02 -9.97
N PHE A 69 -13.55 5.88 -8.87
CA PHE A 69 -12.27 5.22 -8.92
C PHE A 69 -12.45 3.71 -8.83
N LYS A 70 -11.63 2.97 -9.57
CA LYS A 70 -11.65 1.50 -9.56
C LYS A 70 -11.34 0.97 -8.16
N ASN A 71 -12.21 0.13 -7.64
CA ASN A 71 -11.84 -0.78 -6.56
C ASN A 71 -11.02 -1.93 -7.18
N TYR A 72 -9.82 -2.17 -6.67
CA TYR A 72 -8.95 -3.23 -7.20
C TYR A 72 -9.15 -4.56 -6.46
N LYS A 73 -9.84 -4.58 -5.32
CA LYS A 73 -10.18 -5.81 -4.57
C LYS A 73 -11.35 -6.58 -5.18
N ASN A 74 -12.28 -5.89 -5.82
CA ASN A 74 -13.49 -6.46 -6.36
C ASN A 74 -13.86 -5.74 -7.67
N GLU A 75 -14.66 -6.37 -8.53
CA GLU A 75 -15.10 -5.75 -9.80
C GLU A 75 -16.29 -4.79 -9.61
N PHE A 76 -16.74 -4.59 -8.37
CA PHE A 76 -17.91 -3.78 -8.07
C PHE A 76 -17.61 -2.29 -8.20
N LEU A 77 -18.65 -1.54 -8.56
CA LEU A 77 -18.62 -0.08 -8.59
C LEU A 77 -18.80 0.44 -7.16
N ASP A 78 -17.69 0.58 -6.45
CA ASP A 78 -17.67 1.25 -5.16
C ASP A 78 -17.32 2.74 -5.35
N CYS A 79 -18.03 3.62 -4.64
CA CYS A 79 -17.72 5.05 -4.57
C CYS A 79 -16.49 5.30 -3.70
N LEU A 80 -15.31 4.88 -4.16
CA LEU A 80 -14.05 5.11 -3.47
C LEU A 80 -13.51 6.52 -3.74
N THR A 81 -12.80 7.10 -2.77
CA THR A 81 -11.86 8.19 -3.03
C THR A 81 -10.63 7.65 -3.78
N ALA A 82 -9.81 8.52 -4.38
CA ALA A 82 -8.58 8.13 -5.06
C ALA A 82 -7.58 7.47 -4.10
N LEU A 83 -7.45 7.98 -2.87
CA LEU A 83 -6.63 7.32 -1.83
C LEU A 83 -7.15 5.92 -1.50
N GLN A 84 -8.46 5.76 -1.32
CA GLN A 84 -9.05 4.45 -1.06
C GLN A 84 -8.84 3.49 -2.24
N ALA A 85 -8.98 3.96 -3.48
CA ALA A 85 -8.69 3.16 -4.66
C ALA A 85 -7.21 2.76 -4.72
N PHE A 86 -6.29 3.67 -4.42
CA PHE A 86 -4.86 3.38 -4.36
C PHE A 86 -4.56 2.31 -3.30
N ILE A 87 -5.08 2.46 -2.09
CA ILE A 87 -4.95 1.47 -1.01
C ILE A 87 -5.54 0.12 -1.44
N SER A 88 -6.71 0.12 -2.09
CA SER A 88 -7.33 -1.13 -2.56
C SER A 88 -6.45 -1.88 -3.57
N SER A 89 -5.60 -1.18 -4.34
CA SER A 89 -4.65 -1.81 -5.27
C SER A 89 -3.48 -2.49 -4.59
N ILE A 90 -2.99 -1.90 -3.49
CA ILE A 90 -1.97 -2.51 -2.62
C ILE A 90 -2.54 -3.78 -2.00
N GLU A 91 -3.77 -3.69 -1.52
CA GLU A 91 -4.47 -4.81 -0.87
C GLU A 91 -4.86 -5.93 -1.83
N ALA A 92 -5.22 -5.60 -3.07
CA ALA A 92 -5.43 -6.57 -4.13
C ALA A 92 -4.15 -7.37 -4.45
N SER A 93 -2.97 -6.77 -4.21
CA SER A 93 -1.67 -7.42 -4.34
C SER A 93 -1.26 -8.22 -3.10
N GLY A 94 -2.13 -8.31 -2.09
CA GLY A 94 -1.88 -9.04 -0.85
C GLY A 94 -1.04 -8.31 0.20
N TYR A 95 -0.90 -6.99 0.07
CA TYR A 95 -0.21 -6.11 1.02
C TYR A 95 -1.20 -5.23 1.80
N HIS A 96 -0.71 -4.47 2.77
CA HIS A 96 -1.50 -3.49 3.52
C HIS A 96 -0.80 -2.14 3.52
N TRP A 97 -1.53 -1.06 3.79
CA TRP A 97 -1.00 0.30 3.84
C TRP A 97 -1.38 0.98 5.16
N GLY A 98 -0.39 1.43 5.93
CA GLY A 98 -0.63 2.04 7.23
C GLY A 98 -0.52 1.02 8.36
N GLU A 99 -1.66 0.46 8.74
CA GLU A 99 -1.78 -0.39 9.93
C GLU A 99 -1.90 -1.87 9.57
N ASN A 100 -1.36 -2.71 10.45
CA ASN A 100 -1.51 -4.15 10.36
C ASN A 100 -2.98 -4.50 10.66
N PRO A 101 -3.68 -5.24 9.78
CA PRO A 101 -5.09 -5.58 9.99
C PRO A 101 -5.32 -6.56 11.14
N TYR A 102 -4.27 -7.19 11.67
CA TYR A 102 -4.33 -8.05 12.85
C TYR A 102 -3.87 -7.29 14.08
N GLU A 103 -4.62 -7.42 15.17
CA GLU A 103 -4.20 -6.89 16.46
C GLU A 103 -3.01 -7.66 17.03
N LYS A 104 -2.15 -6.95 17.76
CA LYS A 104 -0.99 -7.54 18.41
C LYS A 104 -1.45 -8.43 19.57
N GLU A 105 -0.99 -9.67 19.56
CA GLU A 105 -1.40 -10.76 20.45
C GLU A 105 -1.59 -10.45 21.93
N LEU A 106 -0.70 -9.64 22.50
CA LEU A 106 -0.65 -9.37 23.94
C LEU A 106 -1.91 -8.64 24.42
N ASP A 107 -2.63 -7.96 23.53
CA ASP A 107 -3.78 -7.15 23.89
C ASP A 107 -5.07 -7.97 24.11
N ARG A 108 -5.11 -9.26 23.72
CA ARG A 108 -6.30 -10.13 23.83
C ARG A 108 -6.10 -11.47 24.54
N CYS A 109 -4.91 -11.73 25.09
CA CYS A 109 -4.67 -12.97 25.83
C CYS A 109 -5.31 -12.87 27.24
N ASN A 110 -6.17 -13.83 27.57
CA ASN A 110 -6.64 -14.03 28.93
C ASN A 110 -6.05 -15.33 29.52
N ALA A 111 -6.30 -15.58 30.81
CA ALA A 111 -5.80 -16.75 31.51
C ALA A 111 -6.20 -18.12 30.89
N TYR A 112 -7.15 -18.14 29.96
CA TYR A 112 -7.68 -19.34 29.31
C TYR A 112 -7.24 -19.49 27.85
N THR A 113 -6.42 -18.59 27.32
CA THR A 113 -5.92 -18.69 25.94
C THR A 113 -4.78 -19.70 25.90
N ASP A 114 -4.96 -20.79 25.15
CA ASP A 114 -3.94 -21.83 25.05
C ASP A 114 -2.74 -21.37 24.21
N MET A 115 -1.58 -21.97 24.48
CA MET A 115 -0.32 -21.59 23.85
C MET A 115 -0.31 -21.80 22.32
N PHE A 116 -1.07 -22.77 21.79
CA PHE A 116 -1.17 -22.97 20.33
C PHE A 116 -1.96 -21.84 19.66
N THR A 117 -3.04 -21.38 20.30
CA THR A 117 -3.82 -20.24 19.80
C THR A 117 -2.99 -18.97 19.76
N ILE A 118 -2.18 -18.72 20.80
CA ILE A 118 -1.22 -17.62 20.84
C ILE A 118 -0.20 -17.76 19.69
N ALA A 119 0.52 -18.88 19.62
CA ALA A 119 1.52 -19.09 18.56
C ALA A 119 0.95 -18.90 17.13
N LYS A 120 -0.28 -19.35 16.86
CA LYS A 120 -0.95 -19.19 15.56
C LYS A 120 -1.27 -17.72 15.25
N ARG A 121 -1.74 -16.96 16.22
CA ARG A 121 -2.11 -15.55 16.07
C ARG A 121 -0.84 -14.67 15.97
N ALA A 122 0.22 -14.95 16.74
CA ALA A 122 1.53 -14.28 16.60
C ALA A 122 2.08 -14.45 15.19
N ARG A 123 2.00 -15.67 14.66
CA ARG A 123 2.43 -15.97 13.30
C ARG A 123 1.65 -15.15 12.27
N LYS A 124 0.33 -15.08 12.38
CA LYS A 124 -0.50 -14.26 11.48
C LYS A 124 -0.16 -12.77 11.56
N TYR A 125 0.04 -12.25 12.78
CA TYR A 125 0.45 -10.87 12.99
C TYR A 125 1.79 -10.58 12.32
N ALA A 126 2.81 -11.42 12.55
CA ALA A 126 4.14 -11.27 11.96
C ALA A 126 4.11 -11.39 10.43
N GLU A 127 3.33 -12.33 9.89
CA GLU A 127 3.12 -12.48 8.44
C GLU A 127 2.49 -11.21 7.85
N ALA A 128 1.45 -10.65 8.48
CA ALA A 128 0.83 -9.42 8.02
C ALA A 128 1.72 -8.19 8.18
N GLU A 129 2.53 -8.11 9.24
CA GLU A 129 3.49 -7.03 9.46
C GLU A 129 4.53 -6.99 8.32
N SER A 130 5.00 -8.17 7.91
CA SER A 130 5.91 -8.30 6.77
C SER A 130 5.30 -7.80 5.45
N ARG A 131 3.98 -7.69 5.36
CA ARG A 131 3.22 -7.23 4.19
C ARG A 131 2.53 -5.87 4.38
N THR A 132 2.68 -5.25 5.54
CA THR A 132 2.10 -3.92 5.83
C THR A 132 3.12 -2.84 5.58
N PHE A 133 2.88 -1.98 4.60
CA PHE A 133 3.71 -0.81 4.34
C PHE A 133 3.50 0.25 5.40
N ASN A 134 4.59 0.80 5.95
CA ASN A 134 4.53 2.01 6.77
C ASN A 134 4.59 3.26 5.88
N PRO A 135 3.50 4.04 5.73
CA PRO A 135 3.46 5.18 4.83
C PRO A 135 4.52 6.22 5.13
N SER A 136 4.87 6.40 6.42
CA SER A 136 5.91 7.35 6.84
C SER A 136 7.31 7.00 6.32
N LYS A 137 7.50 5.75 5.91
CA LYS A 137 8.76 5.19 5.39
C LYS A 137 8.70 4.81 3.93
N CYS A 138 7.65 5.21 3.23
CA CYS A 138 7.47 4.86 1.82
C CYS A 138 7.93 6.00 0.89
N ILE A 139 8.44 5.63 -0.28
CA ILE A 139 8.52 6.49 -1.46
C ILE A 139 7.78 5.80 -2.60
N ILE A 140 7.11 6.60 -3.42
CA ILE A 140 6.38 6.14 -4.61
C ILE A 140 7.09 6.69 -5.84
N PHE A 141 7.48 5.79 -6.73
CA PHE A 141 8.07 6.10 -8.03
C PHE A 141 7.14 5.67 -9.16
N GLU A 142 7.23 6.37 -10.29
CA GLU A 142 6.78 5.88 -11.60
C GLU A 142 7.94 5.13 -12.27
N ILE A 143 7.66 3.96 -12.81
CA ILE A 143 8.58 3.20 -13.66
C ILE A 143 8.30 3.64 -15.10
N VAL A 144 9.29 4.28 -15.73
CA VAL A 144 9.20 4.82 -17.11
C VAL A 144 9.52 3.74 -18.14
#